data_AF-A0A376TKK0-F1
#
_entry.id   AF-A0A376TKK0-F1
#
_cell.length_a   1.000
_cell.length_b   1.000
_cell.length_c   1.000
_cell.angle_alpha   90.00
_cell.angle_beta   90.00
_cell.angle_gamma   90.00
#
_symmetry.space_group_name_H-M   'P 1'
#
loop_
_entity.id
_entity.type
_entity.pdbx_description
1 polymer ?
#
loop_
_entity_poly.entity_id
_entity_poly.type
_entity_poly.pdbx_seq_one_letter_code
_entity_poly.pdbx_strand_id
1 'polypeptide(L)'
;MLTKWCARFPNVHKVVCARPGPTSKADCLNNVLDAITQFERSANFAFAGFILHDAEDVISPMELRLFNYLVERKDLIQIPVYPFEREWTHFTSMTYIDEFSELHGKDVPVREALAGQVPSAGVGTCFQAAAP
;
A
#
# COMPACT_ATOMS: atom_id res chain seq x y z
N MET A 1 19.54 5.46 -8.29
CA MET A 1 18.69 4.30 -8.66
C MET A 1 17.35 4.75 -9.25
N LEU A 2 16.55 5.54 -8.52
CA LEU A 2 15.21 6.00 -8.95
C LEU A 2 15.16 6.70 -10.33
N THR A 3 16.13 7.57 -10.65
CA THR A 3 16.15 8.28 -11.95
C THR A 3 16.23 7.34 -13.16
N LYS A 4 16.85 6.15 -13.01
CA LYS A 4 16.92 5.16 -14.09
C LYS A 4 15.55 4.54 -14.37
N TRP A 5 14.74 4.32 -13.33
CA TRP A 5 13.41 3.72 -13.47
C TRP A 5 12.40 4.70 -14.06
N CYS A 6 12.42 5.97 -13.65
CA CYS A 6 11.58 7.01 -14.27
C CYS A 6 11.87 7.19 -15.77
N ALA A 7 13.13 7.01 -16.20
CA ALA A 7 13.49 7.08 -17.62
C ALA A 7 13.01 5.86 -18.43
N ARG A 8 12.86 4.70 -17.77
CA ARG A 8 12.43 3.44 -18.40
C ARG A 8 10.92 3.28 -18.43
N PHE A 9 10.23 3.71 -17.38
CA PHE A 9 8.79 3.54 -17.21
C PHE A 9 8.12 4.92 -17.12
N PRO A 10 7.41 5.36 -18.17
CA PRO A 10 6.85 6.71 -18.22
C PRO A 10 5.75 6.95 -17.18
N ASN A 11 5.13 5.87 -16.69
CA ASN A 11 4.13 5.87 -15.64
C ASN A 11 4.72 5.83 -14.21
N VAL A 12 6.04 5.94 -14.05
CA VAL A 12 6.72 5.95 -12.75
C VAL A 12 7.24 7.35 -12.44
N HIS A 13 6.62 7.99 -11.46
CA HIS A 13 6.97 9.33 -11.01
C HIS A 13 7.64 9.25 -9.64
N LYS A 14 8.89 9.72 -9.53
CA LYS A 14 9.57 9.78 -8.23
C LYS A 14 9.17 11.05 -7.49
N VAL A 15 9.01 10.94 -6.17
CA VAL A 15 8.87 12.08 -5.26
C VAL A 15 10.08 12.07 -4.34
N VAL A 16 10.72 13.23 -4.17
CA VAL A 16 11.87 13.40 -3.28
C VAL A 16 11.43 14.30 -2.14
N CYS A 17 11.78 13.91 -0.91
CA CYS A 17 11.44 14.70 0.27
C CYS A 17 11.99 16.12 0.15
N ALA A 18 11.22 17.11 0.61
CA ALA A 18 11.62 18.51 0.58
C ALA A 18 12.92 18.80 1.35
N ARG A 19 13.22 18.00 2.39
CA ARG A 19 14.43 18.12 3.22
C ARG A 19 15.31 16.87 3.05
N PRO A 20 16.65 17.03 3.14
CA PRO A 20 17.59 15.92 2.96
C PRO A 20 17.58 14.90 4.12
N GLY A 21 16.92 15.19 5.25
CA GLY A 21 16.71 14.27 6.37
C GLY A 21 17.17 14.83 7.73
N PRO A 22 16.97 14.07 8.83
CA PRO A 22 16.30 12.76 8.88
C PRO A 22 14.81 12.86 8.54
N THR A 23 14.25 11.82 7.92
CA THR A 23 12.83 11.71 7.56
C THR A 23 12.20 10.48 8.23
N SER A 24 10.88 10.39 8.20
CA SER A 24 10.12 9.21 8.64
C SER A 24 9.26 8.68 7.49
N LYS A 25 8.73 7.46 7.61
CA LYS A 25 7.75 6.91 6.64
C LYS A 25 6.57 7.87 6.47
N ALA A 26 6.09 8.48 7.55
CA ALA A 26 5.03 9.48 7.51
C ALA A 26 5.44 10.75 6.75
N ASP A 27 6.64 11.27 6.96
CA ASP A 27 7.15 12.44 6.21
C ASP A 27 7.23 12.13 4.71
N CYS A 28 7.79 10.96 4.34
CA CYS A 28 7.85 10.51 2.96
C CYS A 28 6.46 10.39 2.31
N LEU A 29 5.49 9.76 3.00
CA LEU A 29 4.13 9.59 2.49
C LEU A 29 3.39 10.92 2.32
N ASN A 30 3.59 11.87 3.24
CA ASN A 30 3.01 13.21 3.10
C ASN A 30 3.52 13.93 1.85
N ASN A 31 4.83 13.85 1.56
CA ASN A 31 5.39 14.42 0.33
C ASN A 31 4.79 13.77 -0.92
N VAL A 32 4.55 12.44 -0.89
CA VAL A 32 3.90 11.73 -2.01
C VAL A 32 2.46 12.18 -2.18
N LEU A 33 1.71 12.32 -1.09
CA LEU A 33 0.32 12.81 -1.12
C LEU A 33 0.23 14.22 -1.71
N ASP A 34 1.09 15.14 -1.27
CA ASP A 34 1.15 16.51 -1.80
C ASP A 34 1.42 16.51 -3.32
N ALA A 35 2.34 15.65 -3.78
CA ALA A 35 2.67 15.52 -5.20
C ALA A 35 1.49 14.96 -6.02
N ILE A 36 0.77 13.97 -5.47
CA ILE A 36 -0.45 13.43 -6.09
C ILE A 36 -1.51 14.51 -6.22
N THR A 37 -1.80 15.26 -5.15
CA THR A 37 -2.81 16.34 -5.17
C THR A 37 -2.42 17.46 -6.14
N GLN A 38 -1.13 17.79 -6.24
CA GLN A 38 -0.66 18.75 -7.24
C GLN A 38 -0.87 18.23 -8.67
N PHE A 39 -0.61 16.94 -8.89
CA PHE A 39 -0.82 16.32 -10.19
C PHE A 39 -2.29 16.33 -10.60
N GLU A 40 -3.20 15.91 -9.73
CA GLU A 40 -4.66 15.95 -9.96
C GLU A 40 -5.14 17.34 -10.38
N ARG A 41 -4.70 18.39 -9.66
CA ARG A 41 -5.02 19.79 -10.02
C ARG A 41 -4.47 20.19 -11.39
N SER A 42 -3.24 19.80 -11.71
CA SER A 42 -2.61 20.18 -12.98
C SER A 42 -3.18 19.46 -14.19
N ALA A 43 -3.59 18.20 -14.00
CA ALA A 43 -4.11 17.32 -15.05
C ALA A 43 -5.64 17.33 -15.14
N ASN A 44 -6.32 18.04 -14.20
CA ASN A 44 -7.77 18.18 -14.12
C ASN A 44 -8.51 16.84 -14.11
N PHE A 45 -8.05 15.89 -13.28
CA PHE A 45 -8.72 14.63 -13.02
C PHE A 45 -8.49 14.20 -11.56
N ALA A 46 -9.34 13.30 -11.07
CA ALA A 46 -9.22 12.71 -9.73
C ALA A 46 -8.93 11.22 -9.83
N PHE A 47 -8.07 10.69 -8.98
CA PHE A 47 -7.87 9.25 -8.84
C PHE A 47 -9.05 8.61 -8.11
N ALA A 48 -9.38 7.37 -8.45
CA ALA A 48 -10.43 6.61 -7.74
C ALA A 48 -9.96 6.10 -6.36
N GLY A 49 -8.65 5.93 -6.18
CA GLY A 49 -8.07 5.46 -4.93
C GLY A 49 -6.55 5.44 -4.97
N PHE A 50 -5.96 5.21 -3.79
CA PHE A 50 -4.52 5.19 -3.55
C PHE A 50 -4.11 3.83 -2.99
N ILE A 51 -3.14 3.19 -3.64
CA ILE A 51 -2.62 1.89 -3.23
C ILE A 51 -1.25 2.09 -2.58
N LEU A 52 -1.04 1.47 -1.42
CA LEU A 52 0.19 1.53 -0.66
C LEU A 52 0.88 0.16 -0.62
N HIS A 53 2.14 0.14 -1.04
CA HIS A 53 3.05 -1.00 -0.98
C HIS A 53 4.42 -0.59 -0.44
N ASP A 54 5.09 -1.53 0.19
CA ASP A 54 6.51 -1.42 0.50
C ASP A 54 7.36 -1.87 -0.70
N ALA A 55 8.62 -1.43 -0.74
CA ALA A 55 9.47 -1.58 -1.92
C ALA A 55 9.89 -3.04 -2.19
N GLU A 56 9.83 -3.88 -1.16
CA GLU A 56 10.13 -5.30 -1.17
C GLU A 56 8.93 -6.20 -1.53
N ASP A 57 7.72 -5.64 -1.64
CA ASP A 57 6.52 -6.42 -1.91
C ASP A 57 6.59 -7.09 -3.29
N VAL A 58 6.14 -8.36 -3.35
CA VAL A 58 5.83 -9.02 -4.62
C VAL A 58 4.33 -8.96 -4.85
N ILE A 59 3.98 -8.23 -5.90
CA ILE A 59 2.59 -7.86 -6.19
C ILE A 59 1.94 -8.92 -7.08
N SER A 60 0.72 -9.33 -6.73
CA SER A 60 -0.08 -10.21 -7.58
C SER A 60 -0.52 -9.47 -8.85
N PRO A 61 -0.42 -10.08 -10.05
CA PRO A 61 -0.89 -9.46 -11.29
C PRO A 61 -2.39 -9.13 -11.30
N MET A 62 -3.18 -9.73 -10.40
CA MET A 62 -4.62 -9.51 -10.30
C MET A 62 -5.00 -8.42 -9.29
N GLU A 63 -4.06 -7.96 -8.47
CA GLU A 63 -4.33 -7.06 -7.35
C GLU A 63 -5.01 -5.76 -7.80
N LEU A 64 -4.45 -5.08 -8.80
CA LEU A 64 -5.01 -3.83 -9.31
C LEU A 64 -6.45 -4.00 -9.83
N ARG A 65 -6.77 -5.16 -10.42
CA ARG A 65 -8.14 -5.46 -10.89
C ARG A 65 -9.10 -5.65 -9.72
N LEU A 66 -8.64 -6.31 -8.66
CA LEU A 66 -9.41 -6.51 -7.44
C LEU A 66 -9.70 -5.17 -6.75
N PHE A 67 -8.68 -4.31 -6.61
CA PHE A 67 -8.87 -2.97 -6.06
C PHE A 67 -9.84 -2.15 -6.92
N ASN A 68 -9.66 -2.13 -8.24
CA ASN A 68 -10.58 -1.41 -9.14
C ASN A 68 -12.03 -1.92 -9.04
N TYR A 69 -12.24 -3.22 -8.80
CA TYR A 69 -13.58 -3.78 -8.60
C TYR A 69 -14.21 -3.38 -7.26
N LEU A 70 -13.43 -3.18 -6.21
CA LEU A 70 -13.91 -2.95 -4.85
C LEU A 70 -13.96 -1.47 -4.44
N VAL A 71 -13.12 -0.62 -5.05
CA VAL A 71 -12.87 0.76 -4.59
C VAL A 71 -14.11 1.66 -4.63
N GLU A 72 -15.08 1.37 -5.49
CA GLU A 72 -16.36 2.11 -5.51
C GLU A 72 -17.31 1.76 -4.36
N ARG A 73 -17.05 0.64 -3.65
CA ARG A 73 -17.95 0.07 -2.64
C ARG A 73 -17.35 0.03 -1.24
N LYS A 74 -16.06 0.32 -1.12
CA LYS A 74 -15.28 0.13 0.12
C LYS A 74 -14.26 1.27 0.24
N ASP A 75 -14.37 2.02 1.34
CA ASP A 75 -13.42 3.11 1.64
C ASP A 75 -11.99 2.62 1.89
N LEU A 76 -11.86 1.37 2.35
CA LEU A 76 -10.60 0.70 2.62
C LEU A 76 -10.68 -0.76 2.15
N ILE A 77 -9.65 -1.19 1.42
CA ILE A 77 -9.48 -2.58 0.99
C ILE A 77 -8.10 -3.04 1.46
N GLN A 78 -8.08 -4.02 2.36
CA GLN A 78 -6.87 -4.72 2.77
C GLN A 78 -6.86 -6.09 2.11
N ILE A 79 -5.88 -6.37 1.25
CA ILE A 79 -5.67 -7.74 0.78
C ILE A 79 -4.81 -8.51 1.79
N PRO A 80 -4.91 -9.85 1.83
CA PRO A 80 -3.96 -10.68 2.56
C PRO A 80 -2.54 -10.43 2.05
N VAL A 81 -1.62 -10.13 2.95
CA VAL A 81 -0.20 -9.98 2.65
C VAL A 81 0.51 -11.21 3.21
N TYR A 82 1.27 -11.90 2.36
CA TYR A 82 1.99 -13.10 2.76
C TYR A 82 3.48 -12.76 2.88
N PRO A 83 4.10 -13.00 4.05
CA PRO A 83 5.51 -12.73 4.24
C PRO A 83 6.35 -13.80 3.53
N PHE A 84 7.56 -13.44 3.11
CA PHE A 84 8.50 -14.39 2.52
C PHE A 84 9.03 -15.38 3.54
N GLU A 85 9.01 -16.66 3.19
CA GLU A 85 9.62 -17.71 4.01
C GLU A 85 11.12 -17.45 4.21
N ARG A 86 11.59 -17.72 5.42
CA ARG A 86 12.99 -17.60 5.81
C ARG A 86 13.48 -18.96 6.27
N GLU A 87 14.80 -19.11 6.38
CA GLU A 87 15.38 -20.31 6.97
C GLU A 87 14.76 -20.59 8.34
N TRP A 88 14.43 -21.85 8.61
CA TRP A 88 13.73 -22.26 9.84
C TRP A 88 14.49 -21.89 11.12
N THR A 89 15.81 -21.67 11.02
CA THR A 89 16.69 -21.24 12.12
C THR A 89 16.53 -19.76 12.49
N HIS A 90 15.88 -18.95 11.64
CA HIS A 90 15.61 -17.54 11.90
C HIS A 90 14.34 -17.37 12.73
N PHE A 91 14.38 -17.85 13.98
CA PHE A 91 13.21 -17.93 14.87
C PHE A 91 12.40 -16.63 14.96
N THR A 92 13.05 -15.46 15.10
CA THR A 92 12.34 -14.17 15.14
C THR A 92 11.53 -13.90 13.87
N SER A 93 12.11 -14.18 12.70
CA SER A 93 11.39 -13.99 11.43
C SER A 93 10.29 -15.02 11.24
N MET A 94 10.53 -16.27 11.64
CA MET A 94 9.53 -17.34 11.56
C MET A 94 8.33 -17.06 12.47
N THR A 95 8.54 -16.62 13.71
CA THR A 95 7.44 -16.21 14.60
C THR A 95 6.66 -15.02 14.03
N TYR A 96 7.35 -14.03 13.46
CA TYR A 96 6.69 -12.90 12.81
C TYR A 96 5.83 -13.36 11.62
N ILE A 97 6.33 -14.32 10.82
CA ILE A 97 5.59 -14.91 9.70
C ILE A 97 4.30 -15.59 10.18
N ASP A 98 4.39 -16.38 11.25
CA ASP A 98 3.26 -17.10 11.82
C ASP A 98 2.20 -16.12 12.35
N GLU A 99 2.60 -15.14 13.16
CA GLU A 99 1.69 -14.11 13.69
C GLU A 99 0.99 -13.32 12.58
N PHE A 100 1.75 -12.93 11.54
CA PHE A 100 1.21 -12.16 10.43
C PHE A 100 0.23 -12.99 9.57
N SER A 101 0.52 -14.28 9.40
CA SER A 101 -0.35 -15.22 8.68
C SER A 101 -1.67 -15.46 9.43
N GLU A 102 -1.62 -15.59 10.75
CA GLU A 102 -2.81 -15.68 11.60
C GLU A 102 -3.66 -14.40 11.52
N LEU A 103 -3.01 -13.22 11.60
CA LEU A 103 -3.68 -11.93 11.53
C LEU A 103 -4.44 -11.75 10.20
N HIS A 104 -3.74 -11.94 9.07
CA HIS A 104 -4.33 -11.72 7.74
C HIS A 104 -5.26 -12.85 7.30
N GLY A 105 -5.01 -14.08 7.74
CA GLY A 105 -5.78 -15.26 7.34
C GLY A 105 -7.05 -15.48 8.15
N LYS A 106 -7.09 -15.05 9.42
CA LYS A 106 -8.21 -15.32 10.34
C LYS A 106 -8.77 -14.07 10.97
N ASP A 107 -7.94 -13.28 11.65
CA ASP A 107 -8.44 -12.17 12.46
C ASP A 107 -9.08 -11.06 11.63
N VAL A 108 -8.43 -10.65 10.53
CA VAL A 108 -8.94 -9.58 9.66
C VAL A 108 -10.30 -9.96 9.03
N PRO A 109 -10.45 -11.14 8.39
CA PRO A 109 -11.76 -11.58 7.88
C PRO A 109 -12.84 -11.67 8.97
N VAL A 110 -12.50 -12.17 10.16
CA VAL A 110 -13.46 -12.29 11.28
C VAL A 110 -13.88 -10.89 11.78
N ARG A 111 -12.93 -9.95 11.89
CA ARG A 111 -13.22 -8.56 12.29
C ARG A 111 -14.09 -7.84 11.26
N GLU A 112 -13.85 -8.04 9.97
CA GLU A 112 -14.74 -7.52 8.92
C GLU A 112 -16.16 -8.07 9.11
N ALA A 113 -16.29 -9.39 9.27
CA ALA A 113 -17.59 -10.05 9.36
C ALA A 113 -18.39 -9.65 10.61
N LEU A 114 -17.73 -9.44 11.75
CA LEU A 114 -18.40 -9.16 13.03
C LEU A 114 -18.59 -7.66 13.30
N ALA A 115 -17.60 -6.84 12.96
CA ALA A 115 -17.57 -5.43 13.33
C ALA A 115 -17.60 -4.47 12.12
N GLY A 116 -17.48 -4.98 10.89
CA GLY A 116 -17.35 -4.15 9.69
C GLY A 116 -16.05 -3.33 9.66
N GLN A 117 -15.06 -3.69 10.49
CA GLN A 117 -13.80 -2.96 10.62
C GLN A 117 -12.64 -3.80 10.11
N VAL A 118 -11.81 -3.19 9.28
CA VAL A 118 -10.60 -3.78 8.73
C VAL A 118 -9.43 -2.85 9.06
N PRO A 119 -8.42 -3.29 9.84
CA PRO A 119 -7.22 -2.50 10.04
C PRO A 119 -6.36 -2.51 8.78
N SER A 120 -5.72 -1.39 8.46
CA SER A 120 -4.65 -1.39 7.44
C SER A 120 -3.35 -1.90 8.06
N ALA A 121 -2.68 -2.79 7.34
CA ALA A 121 -1.34 -3.27 7.65
C ALA A 121 -0.22 -2.31 7.18
N GLY A 122 -0.58 -1.22 6.48
CA GLY A 122 0.38 -0.25 5.93
C GLY A 122 1.09 -0.72 4.66
N VAL A 123 0.67 -1.86 4.10
CA VAL A 123 1.09 -2.49 2.83
C VAL A 123 -0.07 -3.28 2.25
N GLY A 124 -0.10 -3.52 0.94
CA GLY A 124 -1.20 -4.24 0.27
C GLY A 124 -2.56 -3.62 0.56
N THR A 125 -2.61 -2.29 0.73
CA THR A 125 -3.82 -1.57 1.12
C THR A 125 -4.22 -0.61 0.02
N CYS A 126 -5.51 -0.55 -0.31
CA CYS A 126 -6.09 0.48 -1.15
C CYS A 126 -7.06 1.35 -0.33
N PHE A 127 -6.91 2.67 -0.45
CA PHE A 127 -7.80 3.67 0.12
C PHE A 127 -8.63 4.26 -1.01
N GLN A 128 -9.95 4.34 -0.85
CA GLN A 128 -10.78 5.11 -1.78
C GLN A 128 -10.40 6.59 -1.67
N ALA A 129 -10.27 7.26 -2.81
CA ALA A 129 -10.12 8.71 -2.80
C ALA A 129 -11.48 9.30 -2.37
N ALA A 130 -11.48 10.15 -1.35
CA ALA A 130 -12.69 10.84 -0.94
C ALA A 130 -13.26 11.61 -2.15
N ALA A 131 -14.56 11.42 -2.43
CA ALA A 131 -15.21 12.14 -3.52
C ALA A 131 -15.09 13.66 -3.29
N PRO A 132 -14.83 14.46 -4.34
CA PRO A 132 -14.75 15.92 -4.24
C PRO A 132 -16.06 16.56 -3.74
#